data_AF-A0A7M7N4F9-F1
#
_entry.id   AF-A0A7M7N4F9-F1
#
_cell.length_a   1.000
_cell.length_b   1.000
_cell.length_c   1.000
_cell.angle_alpha   90.00
_cell.angle_beta   90.00
_cell.angle_gamma   90.00
#
_symmetry.space_group_name_H-M   'P 1'
#
loop_
_entity.id
_entity.type
_entity.pdbx_description
1 polymer ?
#
loop_
_entity_poly.entity_id
_entity_poly.type
_entity_poly.pdbx_seq_one_letter_code
_entity_poly.pdbx_strand_id
1 'polypeptide(L)'
;MFLCCANNNTMVVVKTGFLSICNGPKNAQRVRVQLSTETIILQKEETFVVNPVDPNGGHETNGTEVDSARERVITIRRQRVGGLGLSIKGGAEHNIPILVSRIFKEQAADQTGELYVGDAILKVNGMSIERATHDEAVIALKNAGNEVELTVRHFRAATPYLKQAAKLADRGKSPENNNTTENNLTNGGEGWQTRNASSTTATVHNQSPQPQPKMQMRWVDMLSISLLMARVTRYANGSDKIRPNTFEVVGVDGTSSGKLLCQSSTELIDWLKVINSSVATLNAQSMKLSNDLLPPVDQIMHFGWVEERLASNSHHNIWKPKFLAIRGADALIFESPPVNPRDWIRCERSYKLFETVSRIFKDSELQDDRAHCFLLQSGAEDCHYLSVENRSELNVWQSAVLRATHASVSKLCTKTYGCTWRKRVVGLTLDLDTGFTLFDAHNKALLWRYRFSQLKNSSDDGNAKVKLQFTNANSGQLEMQELECPNLRKLLHCMHAFLASKLAAIDPKFLRSTTQLPCDS
;
A
#
# COMPACT_ATOMS: atom_id res chain seq x y z
N MET A 1 -5.37 -24.47 -12.99
CA MET A 1 -5.81 -25.77 -12.44
C MET A 1 -5.46 -25.74 -10.96
N PHE A 2 -6.48 -25.69 -10.11
CA PHE A 2 -6.39 -25.43 -8.68
C PHE A 2 -6.02 -26.69 -7.90
N LEU A 3 -5.23 -26.51 -6.84
CA LEU A 3 -5.26 -27.35 -5.65
C LEU A 3 -5.00 -26.45 -4.44
N CYS A 4 -6.07 -25.83 -3.95
CA CYS A 4 -6.13 -25.32 -2.59
C CYS A 4 -6.30 -26.54 -1.68
N CYS A 5 -5.22 -26.97 -1.03
CA CYS A 5 -5.36 -27.79 0.16
C CYS A 5 -6.12 -26.97 1.20
N ALA A 6 -7.26 -27.50 1.62
CA ALA A 6 -8.00 -27.00 2.76
C ALA A 6 -7.14 -27.14 4.02
N ASN A 7 -6.60 -26.02 4.51
CA ASN A 7 -6.19 -25.89 5.90
C ASN A 7 -7.16 -24.93 6.57
N ASN A 8 -7.78 -25.39 7.66
CA ASN A 8 -8.46 -24.55 8.64
C ASN A 8 -7.46 -23.49 9.14
N ASN A 9 -7.44 -22.32 8.51
CA ASN A 9 -6.50 -21.26 8.84
C ASN A 9 -7.04 -20.51 10.06
N THR A 10 -6.79 -21.05 11.25
CA THR A 10 -6.70 -20.21 12.44
C THR A 10 -5.62 -19.17 12.17
N MET A 11 -6.01 -17.90 12.06
CA MET A 11 -5.12 -16.78 11.85
C MET A 11 -3.97 -16.83 12.87
N VAL A 12 -2.75 -17.16 12.42
CA VAL A 12 -1.59 -17.28 13.31
C VAL A 12 -1.17 -15.89 13.73
N VAL A 13 -1.47 -15.53 14.97
CA VAL A 13 -1.09 -14.25 15.56
C VAL A 13 0.41 -14.30 15.90
N VAL A 14 1.18 -13.44 15.24
CA VAL A 14 2.63 -13.30 15.41
C VAL A 14 2.96 -12.42 16.61
N LYS A 15 2.17 -11.36 16.84
CA LYS A 15 2.36 -10.44 17.98
C LYS A 15 1.03 -9.85 18.41
N THR A 16 0.81 -9.74 19.72
CA THR A 16 -0.30 -8.96 20.29
C THR A 16 0.26 -7.98 21.31
N GLY A 17 -0.28 -6.76 21.35
CA GLY A 17 0.05 -5.79 22.38
C GLY A 17 -0.97 -4.66 22.45
N PHE A 18 -0.75 -3.72 23.37
CA PHE A 18 -1.65 -2.58 23.57
C PHE A 18 -0.95 -1.30 23.18
N LEU A 19 -1.51 -0.56 22.23
CA LEU A 19 -0.99 0.73 21.77
C LEU A 19 -2.04 1.81 21.99
N SER A 20 -1.66 3.07 21.83
CA SER A 20 -2.61 4.18 21.85
C SER A 20 -2.78 4.78 20.46
N ILE A 21 -4.01 4.97 19.99
CA ILE A 21 -4.29 5.71 18.76
C ILE A 21 -4.39 7.20 19.08
N CYS A 22 -3.60 8.02 18.40
CA CYS A 22 -3.63 9.48 18.53
C CYS A 22 -4.36 10.13 17.35
N ASN A 23 -5.67 10.37 17.50
CA ASN A 23 -6.49 11.09 16.49
C ASN A 23 -6.54 12.62 16.70
N GLY A 24 -5.74 13.16 17.62
CA GLY A 24 -5.67 14.59 17.96
C GLY A 24 -5.09 14.83 19.37
N PRO A 25 -4.95 16.10 19.81
CA PRO A 25 -4.29 16.45 21.08
C PRO A 25 -5.01 16.00 22.36
N LYS A 26 -6.27 15.52 22.28
CA LYS A 26 -7.08 15.17 23.47
C LYS A 26 -7.66 13.76 23.52
N ASN A 27 -7.50 12.94 22.49
CA ASN A 27 -8.13 11.59 22.44
C ASN A 27 -7.09 10.52 22.11
N ALA A 28 -6.28 10.13 23.10
CA ALA A 28 -5.48 8.92 23.03
C ALA A 28 -6.36 7.74 23.47
N GLN A 29 -6.76 6.87 22.53
CA GLN A 29 -7.55 5.69 22.82
C GLN A 29 -6.65 4.45 22.88
N ARG A 30 -6.71 3.71 23.99
CA ARG A 30 -6.02 2.43 24.11
C ARG A 30 -6.70 1.39 23.21
N VAL A 31 -5.91 0.72 22.39
CA VAL A 31 -6.36 -0.35 21.49
C VAL A 31 -5.49 -1.58 21.65
N ARG A 32 -6.09 -2.76 21.47
CA ARG A 32 -5.35 -4.01 21.32
C ARG A 32 -4.98 -4.16 19.85
N VAL A 33 -3.71 -4.36 19.58
CA VAL A 33 -3.19 -4.57 18.22
C VAL A 33 -2.79 -6.02 18.09
N GLN A 34 -3.36 -6.72 17.12
CA GLN A 34 -3.03 -8.10 16.78
C GLN A 34 -2.41 -8.14 15.39
N LEU A 35 -1.17 -8.58 15.31
CA LEU A 35 -0.43 -8.74 14.07
C LEU A 35 -0.35 -10.22 13.74
N SER A 36 -0.83 -10.59 12.57
CA SER A 36 -0.57 -11.89 11.94
C SER A 36 0.51 -11.74 10.87
N THR A 37 0.83 -12.83 10.18
CA THR A 37 1.74 -12.82 9.03
C THR A 37 1.22 -12.00 7.86
N GLU A 38 -0.10 -11.83 7.74
CA GLU A 38 -0.76 -11.23 6.57
C GLU A 38 -1.46 -9.90 6.87
N THR A 39 -1.91 -9.69 8.10
CA THR A 39 -2.75 -8.55 8.46
C THR A 39 -2.44 -8.02 9.86
N ILE A 40 -2.72 -6.73 10.05
CA ILE A 40 -2.73 -6.07 11.37
C ILE A 40 -4.17 -5.65 11.70
N ILE A 41 -4.65 -6.09 12.87
CA ILE A 41 -6.00 -5.83 13.37
C ILE A 41 -5.91 -4.93 14.61
N LEU A 42 -6.69 -3.85 14.61
CA LEU A 42 -6.84 -2.97 15.76
C LEU A 42 -8.21 -3.26 16.39
N GLN A 43 -8.23 -3.46 17.70
CA GLN A 43 -9.41 -3.77 18.49
C GLN A 43 -9.60 -2.75 19.61
N LYS A 44 -10.85 -2.36 19.84
CA LYS A 44 -11.22 -1.58 21.03
C LYS A 44 -11.94 -2.45 22.04
N GLU A 45 -11.83 -2.05 23.29
CA GLU A 45 -12.59 -2.62 24.39
C GLU A 45 -13.99 -1.99 24.42
N GLU A 46 -15.03 -2.81 24.40
CA GLU A 46 -16.41 -2.38 24.58
C GLU A 46 -17.04 -3.15 25.75
N THR A 47 -17.70 -2.41 26.64
CA THR A 47 -18.55 -2.96 27.69
C THR A 47 -19.89 -3.34 27.12
N PHE A 48 -20.36 -4.54 27.42
CA PHE A 48 -21.73 -4.95 27.13
C PHE A 48 -22.39 -5.52 28.38
N VAL A 49 -23.71 -5.37 28.45
CA VAL A 49 -24.51 -5.87 29.58
C VAL A 49 -24.98 -7.27 29.24
N VAL A 50 -24.59 -8.25 30.07
CA VAL A 50 -25.15 -9.59 29.99
C VAL A 50 -26.35 -9.65 30.94
N ASN A 51 -27.54 -9.67 30.35
CA ASN A 51 -28.76 -9.91 31.13
C ASN A 51 -28.77 -11.39 31.57
N PRO A 52 -29.19 -11.68 32.80
CA PRO A 52 -29.38 -13.06 33.26
C PRO A 52 -30.37 -13.76 32.33
N VAL A 53 -29.97 -14.89 31.77
CA VAL A 53 -30.87 -15.74 30.98
C VAL A 53 -31.82 -16.42 31.96
N ASP A 54 -33.10 -16.05 31.91
CA ASP A 54 -34.15 -16.78 32.62
C ASP A 54 -34.26 -18.20 32.03
N PRO A 55 -34.30 -19.28 32.84
CA PRO A 55 -34.27 -20.65 32.32
C PRO A 55 -35.53 -21.10 31.55
N ASN A 56 -36.61 -20.31 31.54
CA ASN A 56 -37.89 -20.68 30.91
C ASN A 56 -38.34 -19.57 29.95
N GLY A 57 -38.30 -19.86 28.65
CA GLY A 57 -38.43 -18.86 27.58
C GLY A 57 -39.83 -18.29 27.30
N GLY A 58 -39.87 -17.30 26.41
CA GLY A 58 -41.07 -16.91 25.64
C GLY A 58 -41.26 -15.39 25.43
N HIS A 59 -40.97 -14.92 24.20
CA HIS A 59 -41.39 -13.69 23.52
C HIS A 59 -41.21 -12.28 24.15
N GLU A 60 -40.19 -11.60 23.61
CA GLU A 60 -40.17 -10.24 23.02
C GLU A 60 -40.98 -9.09 23.64
N THR A 61 -40.28 -8.03 24.05
CA THR A 61 -40.33 -6.73 23.34
C THR A 61 -39.24 -5.78 23.86
N ASN A 62 -38.77 -4.91 22.95
CA ASN A 62 -37.96 -3.71 23.12
C ASN A 62 -36.42 -3.82 23.07
N GLY A 63 -35.89 -3.49 21.89
CA GLY A 63 -34.63 -2.77 21.74
C GLY A 63 -33.40 -3.60 21.40
N THR A 64 -33.50 -4.57 20.50
CA THR A 64 -32.41 -5.51 20.23
C THR A 64 -31.28 -4.89 19.40
N GLU A 65 -30.17 -4.59 20.08
CA GLU A 65 -28.85 -4.49 19.44
C GLU A 65 -28.64 -5.74 18.57
N VAL A 66 -28.39 -5.54 17.27
CA VAL A 66 -28.18 -6.62 16.31
C VAL A 66 -26.93 -7.41 16.69
N ASP A 67 -27.13 -8.55 17.33
CA ASP A 67 -26.09 -9.52 17.65
C ASP A 67 -25.45 -10.05 16.35
N SER A 68 -24.17 -9.72 16.12
CA SER A 68 -23.52 -10.00 14.84
C SER A 68 -23.16 -11.46 14.61
N ALA A 69 -23.37 -12.33 15.60
CA ALA A 69 -23.18 -13.77 15.46
C ALA A 69 -24.46 -14.52 15.07
N ARG A 70 -25.65 -13.94 15.30
CA ARG A 70 -26.92 -14.65 15.14
C ARG A 70 -27.46 -14.53 13.71
N GLU A 71 -27.84 -15.67 13.13
CA GLU A 71 -28.59 -15.70 11.87
C GLU A 71 -30.03 -15.24 12.13
N ARG A 72 -30.55 -14.43 11.21
CA ARG A 72 -31.93 -13.95 11.20
C ARG A 72 -32.61 -14.42 9.93
N VAL A 73 -33.85 -14.86 10.05
CA VAL A 73 -34.70 -15.20 8.90
C VAL A 73 -35.69 -14.06 8.72
N ILE A 74 -35.69 -13.45 7.54
CA ILE A 74 -36.49 -12.26 7.21
C ILE A 74 -37.32 -12.59 5.97
N THR A 75 -38.61 -12.29 6.02
CA THR A 75 -39.50 -12.48 4.87
C THR A 75 -39.81 -11.14 4.20
N ILE A 76 -39.45 -11.00 2.92
CA ILE A 76 -39.67 -9.79 2.13
C ILE A 76 -40.68 -10.10 1.02
N ARG A 77 -41.78 -9.35 0.99
CA ARG A 77 -42.77 -9.44 -0.10
C ARG A 77 -42.44 -8.42 -1.21
N ARG A 78 -42.19 -8.92 -2.41
CA ARG A 78 -41.82 -8.12 -3.59
C ARG A 78 -42.96 -7.15 -3.98
N GLN A 79 -42.60 -5.89 -4.21
CA GLN A 79 -43.53 -4.88 -4.74
C GLN A 79 -43.56 -4.90 -6.28
N ARG A 80 -44.72 -4.57 -6.87
CA ARG A 80 -44.90 -4.49 -8.35
C ARG A 80 -43.98 -3.45 -9.00
N VAL A 81 -43.65 -2.38 -8.26
CA VAL A 81 -42.70 -1.34 -8.66
C VAL A 81 -41.60 -1.31 -7.59
N GLY A 82 -40.32 -1.38 -8.00
CA GLY A 82 -39.17 -1.36 -7.07
C GLY A 82 -38.64 -2.74 -6.60
N GLY A 83 -39.41 -3.81 -6.76
CA GLY A 83 -38.94 -5.17 -6.47
C GLY A 83 -38.71 -5.43 -4.97
N LEU A 84 -37.51 -5.88 -4.61
CA LEU A 84 -37.12 -6.14 -3.20
C LEU A 84 -36.61 -4.89 -2.48
N GLY A 85 -36.27 -3.81 -3.18
CA GLY A 85 -35.82 -2.57 -2.54
C GLY A 85 -34.47 -2.63 -1.83
N LEU A 86 -33.56 -3.50 -2.27
CA LEU A 86 -32.20 -3.62 -1.74
C LEU A 86 -31.15 -3.69 -2.86
N SER A 87 -29.91 -3.33 -2.55
CA SER A 87 -28.74 -3.53 -3.43
C SER A 87 -27.73 -4.45 -2.76
N ILE A 88 -27.18 -5.41 -3.50
CA ILE A 88 -26.15 -6.32 -3.00
C ILE A 88 -24.78 -6.01 -3.61
N LYS A 89 -23.71 -6.41 -2.90
CA LYS A 89 -22.31 -6.40 -3.36
C LYS A 89 -21.61 -7.67 -2.86
N GLY A 90 -20.43 -7.95 -3.38
CA GLY A 90 -19.69 -9.17 -3.04
C GLY A 90 -20.09 -10.35 -3.92
N GLY A 91 -19.45 -11.49 -3.68
CA GLY A 91 -19.49 -12.71 -4.49
C GLY A 91 -18.26 -13.57 -4.23
N ALA A 92 -18.40 -14.88 -4.42
CA ALA A 92 -17.29 -15.83 -4.24
C ALA A 92 -16.08 -15.53 -5.13
N GLU A 93 -16.29 -14.92 -6.31
CA GLU A 93 -15.24 -14.46 -7.23
C GLU A 93 -14.35 -13.35 -6.65
N HIS A 94 -14.81 -12.69 -5.59
CA HIS A 94 -14.09 -11.63 -4.89
C HIS A 94 -13.72 -12.00 -3.45
N ASN A 95 -13.98 -13.25 -3.01
CA ASN A 95 -13.81 -13.69 -1.63
C ASN A 95 -14.53 -12.81 -0.59
N ILE A 96 -15.66 -12.22 -0.98
CA ILE A 96 -16.51 -11.38 -0.12
C ILE A 96 -17.90 -12.01 -0.10
N PRO A 97 -18.55 -12.19 1.06
CA PRO A 97 -19.92 -12.71 1.10
C PRO A 97 -20.89 -11.78 0.37
N ILE A 98 -22.06 -12.30 -0.03
CA ILE A 98 -23.11 -11.46 -0.62
C ILE A 98 -23.67 -10.52 0.45
N LEU A 99 -23.35 -9.23 0.35
CA LEU A 99 -23.67 -8.20 1.35
C LEU A 99 -24.74 -7.22 0.87
N VAL A 100 -25.69 -6.87 1.73
CA VAL A 100 -26.64 -5.77 1.53
C VAL A 100 -25.89 -4.44 1.63
N SER A 101 -25.65 -3.83 0.48
CA SER A 101 -24.94 -2.57 0.33
C SER A 101 -25.83 -1.33 0.50
N ARG A 102 -27.14 -1.46 0.25
CA ARG A 102 -28.12 -0.37 0.34
C ARG A 102 -29.52 -0.95 0.53
N ILE A 103 -30.34 -0.24 1.29
CA ILE A 103 -31.78 -0.46 1.40
C ILE A 103 -32.45 0.84 0.94
N PHE A 104 -33.38 0.73 -0.01
CA PHE A 104 -34.08 1.89 -0.57
C PHE A 104 -35.28 2.25 0.29
N LYS A 105 -35.36 3.52 0.68
CA LYS A 105 -36.45 4.04 1.51
C LYS A 105 -37.82 3.79 0.89
N GLU A 106 -38.77 3.45 1.75
CA GLU A 106 -40.18 3.18 1.41
C GLU A 106 -40.41 1.95 0.51
N GLN A 107 -39.38 1.17 0.19
CA GLN A 107 -39.51 -0.06 -0.60
C GLN A 107 -39.60 -1.32 0.29
N ALA A 108 -39.89 -2.47 -0.34
CA ALA A 108 -40.16 -3.74 0.33
C ALA A 108 -39.18 -4.09 1.48
N ALA A 109 -37.87 -3.99 1.27
CA ALA A 109 -36.87 -4.26 2.30
C ALA A 109 -36.89 -3.25 3.46
N ASP A 110 -37.06 -1.95 3.21
CA ASP A 110 -37.12 -0.91 4.26
C ASP A 110 -38.38 -1.07 5.11
N GLN A 111 -39.51 -1.45 4.49
CA GLN A 111 -40.79 -1.68 5.17
C GLN A 111 -40.74 -2.85 6.16
N THR A 112 -39.82 -3.82 5.99
CA THR A 112 -39.64 -4.90 6.97
C THR A 112 -39.01 -4.42 8.27
N GLY A 113 -38.15 -3.40 8.23
CA GLY A 113 -37.39 -2.93 9.40
C GLY A 113 -36.37 -3.92 9.97
N GLU A 114 -36.29 -5.14 9.44
CA GLU A 114 -35.49 -6.24 9.99
C GLU A 114 -34.17 -6.48 9.24
N LEU A 115 -34.05 -5.95 8.02
CA LEU A 115 -32.84 -6.03 7.19
C LEU A 115 -31.98 -4.78 7.37
N TYR A 116 -30.65 -4.94 7.45
CA TYR A 116 -29.74 -3.80 7.61
C TYR A 116 -28.65 -3.79 6.55
N VAL A 117 -28.14 -2.58 6.25
CA VAL A 117 -26.93 -2.42 5.43
C VAL A 117 -25.73 -3.04 6.17
N GLY A 118 -25.00 -3.93 5.50
CA GLY A 118 -24.02 -4.82 6.12
C GLY A 118 -24.54 -6.25 6.37
N ASP A 119 -25.83 -6.50 6.11
CA ASP A 119 -26.48 -7.80 5.94
C ASP A 119 -25.68 -8.79 5.08
N ALA A 120 -25.01 -9.82 5.58
CA ALA A 120 -24.57 -10.94 4.72
C ALA A 120 -25.74 -11.89 4.47
N ILE A 121 -26.12 -12.10 3.22
CA ILE A 121 -27.17 -13.03 2.82
C ILE A 121 -26.56 -14.43 2.67
N LEU A 122 -26.98 -15.34 3.51
CA LEU A 122 -26.49 -16.72 3.56
C LEU A 122 -27.37 -17.66 2.75
N LYS A 123 -28.70 -17.45 2.78
CA LYS A 123 -29.68 -18.27 2.05
C LYS A 123 -30.81 -17.43 1.47
N VAL A 124 -31.38 -17.90 0.36
CA VAL A 124 -32.59 -17.37 -0.29
C VAL A 124 -33.58 -18.53 -0.47
N ASN A 125 -34.77 -18.43 0.15
CA ASN A 125 -35.80 -19.48 0.18
C ASN A 125 -35.22 -20.85 0.56
N GLY A 126 -34.41 -20.90 1.62
CA GLY A 126 -33.74 -22.11 2.10
C GLY A 126 -32.52 -22.57 1.30
N MET A 127 -32.26 -22.04 0.10
CA MET A 127 -31.08 -22.38 -0.71
C MET A 127 -29.86 -21.55 -0.29
N SER A 128 -28.74 -22.19 0.05
CA SER A 128 -27.50 -21.51 0.42
C SER A 128 -26.84 -20.83 -0.77
N ILE A 129 -26.42 -19.58 -0.57
CA ILE A 129 -25.71 -18.75 -1.56
C ILE A 129 -24.35 -18.26 -1.04
N GLU A 130 -23.81 -18.85 0.04
CA GLU A 130 -22.54 -18.43 0.65
C GLU A 130 -21.32 -18.54 -0.28
N ARG A 131 -21.39 -19.46 -1.26
CA ARG A 131 -20.36 -19.66 -2.29
C ARG A 131 -20.82 -19.23 -3.67
N ALA A 132 -21.95 -18.52 -3.77
CA ALA A 132 -22.45 -18.01 -5.03
C ALA A 132 -21.59 -16.84 -5.51
N THR A 133 -21.42 -16.74 -6.81
CA THR A 133 -20.91 -15.52 -7.44
C THR A 133 -21.91 -14.37 -7.32
N HIS A 134 -21.47 -13.14 -7.56
CA HIS A 134 -22.39 -11.99 -7.57
C HIS A 134 -23.59 -12.21 -8.51
N ASP A 135 -23.33 -12.67 -9.73
CA ASP A 135 -24.35 -12.89 -10.74
C ASP A 135 -25.34 -14.01 -10.34
N GLU A 136 -24.83 -15.11 -9.78
CA GLU A 136 -25.67 -16.21 -9.27
C GLU A 136 -26.58 -15.74 -8.13
N ALA A 137 -26.07 -14.92 -7.21
CA ALA A 137 -26.88 -14.34 -6.14
C ALA A 137 -27.95 -13.38 -6.66
N VAL A 138 -27.65 -12.57 -7.69
CA VAL A 138 -28.63 -11.72 -8.37
C VAL A 138 -29.72 -12.57 -9.03
N ILE A 139 -29.36 -13.67 -9.70
CA ILE A 139 -30.30 -14.58 -10.33
C ILE A 139 -31.19 -15.23 -9.27
N ALA A 140 -30.62 -15.73 -8.17
CA ALA A 140 -31.37 -16.32 -7.06
C ALA A 140 -32.40 -15.35 -6.48
N LEU A 141 -32.01 -14.10 -6.20
CA LEU A 141 -32.91 -13.07 -5.66
C LEU A 141 -33.97 -12.61 -6.66
N LYS A 142 -33.70 -12.66 -7.98
CA LYS A 142 -34.70 -12.36 -9.02
C LYS A 142 -35.72 -13.48 -9.17
N ASN A 143 -35.28 -14.73 -9.07
CA ASN A 143 -36.11 -15.92 -9.30
C ASN A 143 -36.85 -16.41 -8.04
N ALA A 144 -36.57 -15.84 -6.87
CA ALA A 144 -37.17 -16.22 -5.58
C ALA A 144 -38.69 -15.96 -5.44
N GLY A 145 -39.38 -15.49 -6.49
CA GLY A 145 -40.82 -15.27 -6.49
C GLY A 145 -41.27 -13.97 -5.80
N ASN A 146 -42.55 -13.94 -5.39
CA ASN A 146 -43.19 -12.79 -4.77
C ASN A 146 -42.95 -12.67 -3.27
N GLU A 147 -42.66 -13.78 -2.59
CA GLU A 147 -42.35 -13.84 -1.17
C GLU A 147 -40.96 -14.46 -1.06
N VAL A 148 -40.01 -13.71 -0.49
CA VAL A 148 -38.60 -14.07 -0.45
C VAL A 148 -38.16 -14.17 1.00
N GLU A 149 -37.82 -15.38 1.43
CA GLU A 149 -37.24 -15.64 2.73
C GLU A 149 -35.70 -15.53 2.63
N LEU A 150 -35.11 -14.62 3.40
CA LEU A 150 -33.67 -14.42 3.47
C LEU A 150 -33.14 -14.87 4.83
N THR A 151 -32.17 -15.78 4.84
CA THR A 151 -31.36 -16.03 6.03
C THR A 151 -30.13 -15.12 5.97
N VAL A 152 -29.99 -14.21 6.94
CA VAL A 152 -28.95 -13.18 6.94
C VAL A 152 -28.16 -13.14 8.24
N ARG A 153 -26.92 -12.66 8.19
CA ARG A 153 -26.07 -12.45 9.37
C ARG A 153 -25.38 -11.09 9.37
N HIS A 154 -25.29 -10.54 10.58
CA HIS A 154 -24.59 -9.32 11.00
C HIS A 154 -23.15 -9.08 10.50
N PHE A 155 -22.82 -8.71 9.25
CA PHE A 155 -21.40 -8.62 8.85
C PHE A 155 -20.74 -7.27 9.21
N ARG A 156 -20.39 -7.10 10.50
CA ARG A 156 -19.88 -5.84 11.08
C ARG A 156 -18.62 -5.28 10.42
N ALA A 157 -17.76 -6.13 9.87
CA ALA A 157 -16.50 -5.71 9.24
C ALA A 157 -16.70 -4.86 7.96
N ALA A 158 -17.83 -5.00 7.26
CA ALA A 158 -18.13 -4.24 6.04
C ALA A 158 -19.02 -3.00 6.27
N THR A 159 -19.71 -2.92 7.41
CA THR A 159 -20.69 -1.86 7.73
C THR A 159 -20.13 -0.43 7.62
N PRO A 160 -18.87 -0.11 8.00
CA PRO A 160 -18.29 1.22 7.79
C PRO A 160 -18.11 1.59 6.31
N TYR A 161 -17.66 0.64 5.50
CA TYR A 161 -17.37 0.82 4.07
C TYR A 161 -18.63 1.06 3.24
N LEU A 162 -19.74 0.41 3.59
CA LEU A 162 -21.02 0.54 2.89
C LEU A 162 -21.76 1.84 3.25
N LYS A 163 -21.66 2.30 4.51
CA LYS A 163 -22.27 3.57 4.96
C LYS A 163 -21.62 4.81 4.33
N GLN A 164 -20.32 4.78 4.03
CA GLN A 164 -19.62 5.88 3.36
C GLN A 164 -20.03 6.01 1.88
N ALA A 165 -20.22 4.89 1.18
CA ALA A 165 -20.70 4.87 -0.21
C ALA A 165 -22.17 5.34 -0.35
N ALA A 166 -22.99 5.17 0.69
CA ALA A 166 -24.34 5.70 0.74
C ALA A 166 -24.37 7.23 0.93
N LYS A 167 -23.50 7.79 1.79
CA LYS A 167 -23.38 9.25 1.99
C LYS A 167 -22.84 10.00 0.76
N LEU A 168 -22.00 9.36 -0.05
CA LEU A 168 -21.47 9.95 -1.29
C LEU A 168 -22.51 10.00 -2.42
N ALA A 169 -23.51 9.11 -2.41
CA ALA A 169 -24.59 9.10 -3.39
C ALA A 169 -25.72 10.10 -3.09
N ASP A 170 -25.84 10.55 -1.83
CA ASP A 170 -26.90 11.46 -1.37
C ASP A 170 -26.51 12.95 -1.48
N ARG A 171 -25.23 13.26 -1.70
CA ARG A 171 -24.74 14.64 -1.94
C ARG A 171 -25.10 15.21 -3.33
N GLY A 172 -25.86 14.47 -4.13
CA GLY A 172 -26.32 14.88 -5.47
C GLY A 172 -27.60 15.73 -5.49
N LYS A 173 -28.19 16.07 -4.33
CA LYS A 173 -29.38 16.94 -4.26
C LYS A 173 -29.11 18.11 -3.31
N SER A 174 -28.93 19.29 -3.89
CA SER A 174 -28.76 20.56 -3.17
C SER A 174 -30.10 21.02 -2.58
N PRO A 175 -30.13 21.63 -1.38
CA PRO A 175 -31.14 22.61 -1.03
C PRO A 175 -30.54 24.01 -0.97
N GLU A 176 -31.33 24.96 -1.45
CA GLU A 176 -31.03 26.38 -1.56
C GLU A 176 -30.98 27.09 -0.20
N ASN A 177 -30.25 28.21 -0.21
CA ASN A 177 -30.16 29.23 0.83
C ASN A 177 -31.51 29.62 1.44
N ASN A 178 -31.54 29.84 2.75
CA ASN A 178 -32.06 31.09 3.32
C ASN A 178 -31.48 31.35 4.70
N ASN A 179 -30.83 32.51 4.81
CA ASN A 179 -30.38 33.12 6.05
C ASN A 179 -31.58 33.73 6.79
N THR A 180 -31.63 33.55 8.11
CA THR A 180 -32.09 34.60 9.03
C THR A 180 -31.37 34.47 10.37
N THR A 181 -30.64 35.53 10.68
CA THR A 181 -30.08 36.00 11.95
C THR A 181 -31.09 35.99 13.10
N GLU A 182 -30.64 35.75 14.34
CA GLU A 182 -30.72 36.74 15.43
C GLU A 182 -30.03 36.30 16.74
N ASN A 183 -29.53 37.31 17.44
CA ASN A 183 -28.74 37.31 18.67
C ASN A 183 -29.59 37.01 19.92
N ASN A 184 -28.97 36.55 21.01
CA ASN A 184 -28.75 37.39 22.20
C ASN A 184 -28.01 36.69 23.34
N LEU A 185 -27.07 37.45 23.91
CA LEU A 185 -26.38 37.21 25.17
C LEU A 185 -27.36 37.32 26.36
N THR A 186 -27.05 36.69 27.50
CA THR A 186 -26.55 37.38 28.71
C THR A 186 -26.50 36.49 29.96
N ASN A 187 -25.38 36.64 30.67
CA ASN A 187 -25.14 36.70 32.12
C ASN A 187 -25.56 35.60 33.11
N GLY A 188 -24.63 35.37 34.04
CA GLY A 188 -24.95 35.35 35.47
C GLY A 188 -24.43 34.11 36.19
N GLY A 189 -23.32 34.26 36.90
CA GLY A 189 -22.73 33.19 37.72
C GLY A 189 -23.20 33.15 39.18
N GLU A 190 -22.42 32.36 39.93
CA GLU A 190 -22.27 32.30 41.39
C GLU A 190 -23.22 31.39 42.20
N GLY A 191 -22.62 30.32 42.76
CA GLY A 191 -22.41 30.32 44.22
C GLY A 191 -23.01 29.19 45.08
N TRP A 192 -22.10 28.49 45.77
CA TRP A 192 -22.19 27.95 47.15
C TRP A 192 -22.68 26.50 47.43
N GLN A 193 -21.66 25.63 47.63
CA GLN A 193 -21.34 24.88 48.87
C GLN A 193 -22.37 23.99 49.60
N THR A 194 -22.08 22.67 49.57
CA THR A 194 -21.93 21.70 50.69
C THR A 194 -22.65 21.90 52.04
N ARG A 195 -23.45 20.89 52.47
CA ARG A 195 -23.17 19.83 53.50
C ARG A 195 -24.37 19.47 54.42
N ASN A 196 -24.45 18.16 54.70
CA ASN A 196 -24.91 17.44 55.91
C ASN A 196 -26.41 17.07 56.13
N ALA A 197 -26.68 15.76 56.00
CA ALA A 197 -27.17 14.77 57.00
C ALA A 197 -28.15 15.25 58.11
N SER A 198 -29.22 14.55 58.54
CA SER A 198 -29.54 13.11 58.59
C SER A 198 -31.03 12.86 58.94
N SER A 199 -31.52 11.65 58.61
CA SER A 199 -32.56 10.79 59.27
C SER A 199 -34.00 11.30 59.44
N THR A 200 -35.02 10.57 58.96
CA THR A 200 -35.59 9.41 59.71
C THR A 200 -36.46 8.48 58.83
N THR A 201 -36.19 7.17 58.97
CA THR A 201 -37.08 5.98 58.95
C THR A 201 -38.19 5.79 57.90
N ALA A 202 -38.13 4.70 57.12
CA ALA A 202 -39.05 3.55 57.28
C ALA A 202 -38.81 2.40 56.26
N THR A 203 -38.98 1.17 56.77
CA THR A 203 -39.35 -0.10 56.11
C THR A 203 -38.33 -0.83 55.21
N VAL A 204 -37.78 -1.91 55.78
CA VAL A 204 -37.09 -3.01 55.12
C VAL A 204 -38.12 -3.94 54.47
N HIS A 205 -38.02 -4.14 53.16
CA HIS A 205 -38.65 -5.27 52.46
C HIS A 205 -37.56 -6.18 51.92
N ASN A 206 -37.65 -7.45 52.33
CA ASN A 206 -36.74 -8.52 52.00
C ASN A 206 -37.00 -8.93 50.53
N GLN A 207 -36.23 -8.39 49.59
CA GLN A 207 -36.22 -8.88 48.21
C GLN A 207 -35.03 -9.82 48.03
N SER A 208 -35.34 -11.04 47.58
CA SER A 208 -34.41 -12.01 47.02
C SER A 208 -33.42 -11.31 46.06
N PRO A 209 -32.13 -11.67 46.03
CA PRO A 209 -31.17 -10.99 45.18
C PRO A 209 -31.58 -11.17 43.71
N GLN A 210 -32.12 -10.11 43.11
CA GLN A 210 -32.31 -10.06 41.66
C GLN A 210 -30.93 -10.26 41.01
N PRO A 211 -30.83 -11.12 39.98
CA PRO A 211 -29.57 -11.31 39.29
C PRO A 211 -29.17 -9.98 38.63
N GLN A 212 -28.16 -9.33 39.20
CA GLN A 212 -27.70 -8.04 38.72
C GLN A 212 -27.09 -8.20 37.31
N PRO A 213 -27.36 -7.26 36.38
CA PRO A 213 -26.70 -7.25 35.08
C PRO A 213 -25.18 -7.25 35.27
N LYS A 214 -24.51 -8.30 34.76
CA LYS A 214 -23.05 -8.36 34.79
C LYS A 214 -22.52 -7.58 33.58
N MET A 215 -21.82 -6.48 33.83
CA MET A 215 -21.00 -5.85 32.80
C MET A 215 -19.85 -6.78 32.44
N GLN A 216 -19.79 -7.18 31.17
CA GLN A 216 -18.68 -7.97 30.64
C GLN A 216 -17.95 -7.14 29.57
N MET A 217 -16.64 -7.30 29.50
CA MET A 217 -15.78 -6.64 28.51
C MET A 217 -15.56 -7.57 27.33
N ARG A 218 -15.66 -7.07 26.10
CA ARG A 218 -15.18 -7.77 24.89
C ARG A 218 -14.30 -6.88 24.04
N TRP A 219 -13.37 -7.52 23.33
CA TRP A 219 -12.60 -6.88 22.28
C TRP A 219 -13.35 -6.97 20.96
N VAL A 220 -13.49 -5.83 20.29
CA VAL A 220 -14.18 -5.73 18.99
C VAL A 220 -13.21 -5.17 17.97
N ASP A 221 -13.13 -5.85 16.82
CA ASP A 221 -12.32 -5.42 15.68
C ASP A 221 -12.82 -4.07 15.18
N MET A 222 -11.94 -3.07 15.22
CA MET A 222 -12.17 -1.73 14.69
C MET A 222 -11.68 -1.62 13.25
N LEU A 223 -10.53 -2.24 12.96
CA LEU A 223 -9.82 -2.10 11.69
C LEU A 223 -8.98 -3.33 11.40
N SER A 224 -8.93 -3.75 10.14
CA SER A 224 -8.02 -4.77 9.64
C SER A 224 -7.32 -4.26 8.39
N ILE A 225 -5.99 -4.31 8.37
CA ILE A 225 -5.16 -3.84 7.24
C ILE A 225 -4.32 -5.02 6.74
N SER A 226 -4.39 -5.30 5.43
CA SER A 226 -3.48 -6.23 4.77
C SER A 226 -2.06 -5.65 4.69
N LEU A 227 -1.07 -6.48 5.02
CA LEU A 227 0.34 -6.11 5.01
C LEU A 227 0.99 -6.26 3.63
N LEU A 228 0.34 -6.92 2.66
CA LEU A 228 0.85 -6.99 1.30
C LEU A 228 0.90 -5.58 0.70
N MET A 229 2.10 -5.15 0.28
CA MET A 229 2.35 -3.79 -0.22
C MET A 229 1.94 -2.67 0.76
N ALA A 230 1.85 -2.96 2.05
CA ALA A 230 1.57 -1.93 3.05
C ALA A 230 2.75 -0.99 3.22
N ARG A 231 2.45 0.28 3.49
CA ARG A 231 3.43 1.30 3.87
C ARG A 231 3.50 1.41 5.38
N VAL A 232 4.71 1.46 5.92
CA VAL A 232 4.94 1.72 7.34
C VAL A 232 5.75 3.01 7.43
N THR A 233 5.32 3.97 8.24
CA THR A 233 6.08 5.23 8.38
C THR A 233 6.04 5.82 9.79
N ARG A 234 7.17 6.38 10.19
CA ARG A 234 7.30 7.16 11.45
C ARG A 234 7.21 8.66 11.22
N TYR A 235 7.27 9.12 9.99
CA TYR A 235 7.37 10.54 9.68
C TYR A 235 6.01 11.23 9.80
N ALA A 236 6.03 12.50 10.19
CA ALA A 236 4.86 13.35 10.01
C ALA A 236 4.59 13.51 8.51
N ASN A 237 3.31 13.58 8.15
CA ASN A 237 2.90 13.58 6.75
C ASN A 237 3.57 14.74 5.99
N GLY A 238 4.28 14.41 4.92
CA GLY A 238 4.93 15.38 4.05
C GLY A 238 6.16 16.08 4.62
N SER A 239 6.74 15.60 5.74
CA SER A 239 7.94 16.21 6.33
C SER A 239 9.07 15.22 6.59
N ASP A 240 10.21 15.78 6.98
CA ASP A 240 11.42 15.08 7.45
C ASP A 240 11.39 14.79 8.96
N LYS A 241 10.33 15.20 9.68
CA LYS A 241 10.26 15.09 11.14
C LYS A 241 9.66 13.77 11.58
N ILE A 242 10.43 13.02 12.37
CA ILE A 242 10.01 11.76 12.99
C ILE A 242 9.02 12.04 14.12
N ARG A 243 7.92 11.29 14.16
CA ARG A 243 6.98 11.30 15.28
C ARG A 243 7.56 10.45 16.43
N PRO A 244 7.75 11.01 17.63
CA PRO A 244 8.36 10.28 18.74
C PRO A 244 7.49 9.08 19.14
N ASN A 245 8.12 7.92 19.29
CA ASN A 245 7.49 6.65 19.69
C ASN A 245 6.22 6.27 18.89
N THR A 246 6.07 6.79 17.67
CA THR A 246 4.83 6.67 16.90
C THR A 246 5.11 6.12 15.51
N PHE A 247 4.26 5.22 15.04
CA PHE A 247 4.26 4.75 13.67
C PHE A 247 2.83 4.71 13.11
N GLU A 248 2.73 4.49 11.80
CA GLU A 248 1.48 4.36 11.07
C GLU A 248 1.65 3.27 10.02
N VAL A 249 0.64 2.42 9.87
CA VAL A 249 0.56 1.41 8.82
C VAL A 249 -0.57 1.81 7.87
N VAL A 250 -0.28 1.86 6.58
CA VAL A 250 -1.25 2.17 5.53
C VAL A 250 -1.31 1.00 4.57
N GLY A 251 -2.50 0.43 4.40
CA GLY A 251 -2.75 -0.67 3.46
C GLY A 251 -2.59 -0.24 2.00
N VAL A 252 -2.52 -1.23 1.12
CA VAL A 252 -2.45 -1.04 -0.34
C VAL A 252 -3.64 -0.25 -0.90
N ASP A 253 -4.79 -0.32 -0.24
CA ASP A 253 -6.04 0.38 -0.54
C ASP A 253 -6.10 1.81 0.01
N GLY A 254 -5.05 2.25 0.71
CA GLY A 254 -4.99 3.55 1.39
C GLY A 254 -5.60 3.57 2.80
N THR A 255 -6.10 2.44 3.31
CA THR A 255 -6.63 2.35 4.67
C THR A 255 -5.52 2.56 5.70
N SER A 256 -5.63 3.60 6.54
CA SER A 256 -4.62 3.93 7.56
C SER A 256 -5.02 3.41 8.95
N SER A 257 -4.04 2.90 9.69
CA SER A 257 -4.17 2.54 11.11
C SER A 257 -4.39 3.73 12.03
N GLY A 258 -4.19 4.95 11.52
CA GLY A 258 -3.93 6.12 12.35
C GLY A 258 -2.55 6.05 13.01
N LYS A 259 -2.26 7.05 13.84
CA LYS A 259 -0.98 7.18 14.56
C LYS A 259 -0.99 6.27 15.78
N LEU A 260 -0.19 5.21 15.74
CA LEU A 260 -0.02 4.25 16.82
C LEU A 260 1.18 4.66 17.70
N LEU A 261 0.88 5.12 18.90
CA LEU A 261 1.84 5.51 19.92
C LEU A 261 2.23 4.31 20.78
N CYS A 262 3.54 4.06 20.86
CA CYS A 262 4.19 3.10 21.73
C CYS A 262 4.59 3.76 23.05
N GLN A 263 4.69 2.96 24.12
CA GLN A 263 5.08 3.43 25.45
C GLN A 263 6.59 3.71 25.54
N SER A 264 7.39 3.04 24.71
CA SER A 264 8.84 3.21 24.68
C SER A 264 9.40 3.10 23.25
N SER A 265 10.63 3.58 23.06
CA SER A 265 11.36 3.42 21.81
C SER A 265 11.69 1.95 21.52
N THR A 266 11.94 1.14 22.55
CA THR A 266 12.16 -0.31 22.42
C THR A 266 10.92 -1.02 21.88
N GLU A 267 9.74 -0.71 22.43
CA GLU A 267 8.47 -1.24 21.93
C GLU A 267 8.23 -0.83 20.47
N LEU A 268 8.50 0.44 20.13
CA LEU A 268 8.41 0.92 18.75
C LEU A 268 9.32 0.11 17.80
N ILE A 269 10.59 -0.08 18.16
CA ILE A 269 11.55 -0.83 17.34
C ILE A 269 11.08 -2.26 17.13
N ASP A 270 10.57 -2.91 18.19
CA ASP A 270 10.10 -4.29 18.12
C ASP A 270 8.87 -4.43 17.22
N TRP A 271 7.88 -3.53 17.33
CA TRP A 271 6.74 -3.49 16.41
C TRP A 271 7.16 -3.27 14.96
N LEU A 272 8.00 -2.27 14.69
CA LEU A 272 8.46 -1.97 13.33
C LEU A 272 9.23 -3.13 12.72
N LYS A 273 10.08 -3.81 13.50
CA LYS A 273 10.84 -4.98 13.04
C LYS A 273 9.91 -6.09 12.57
N VAL A 274 8.90 -6.46 13.38
CA VAL A 274 7.99 -7.58 13.05
C VAL A 274 7.07 -7.20 11.88
N ILE A 275 6.56 -5.97 11.83
CA ILE A 275 5.70 -5.51 10.73
C ILE A 275 6.49 -5.46 9.43
N ASN A 276 7.66 -4.80 9.39
CA ASN A 276 8.47 -4.69 8.18
C ASN A 276 8.93 -6.06 7.68
N SER A 277 9.26 -6.99 8.58
CA SER A 277 9.58 -8.38 8.21
C SER A 277 8.40 -9.09 7.55
N SER A 278 7.18 -8.86 8.06
CA SER A 278 5.95 -9.47 7.51
C SER A 278 5.65 -8.88 6.12
N VAL A 279 5.69 -7.55 5.98
CA VAL A 279 5.52 -6.86 4.68
C VAL A 279 6.55 -7.35 3.65
N ALA A 280 7.82 -7.42 4.03
CA ALA A 280 8.89 -7.89 3.15
C ALA A 280 8.68 -9.34 2.70
N THR A 281 8.24 -10.21 3.61
CA THR A 281 7.95 -11.63 3.30
C THR A 281 6.79 -11.75 2.32
N LEU A 282 5.68 -11.04 2.54
CA LEU A 282 4.52 -11.05 1.64
C LEU A 282 4.86 -10.47 0.27
N ASN A 283 5.61 -9.37 0.23
CA ASN A 283 6.06 -8.78 -1.03
C ASN A 283 6.96 -9.76 -1.81
N ALA A 284 7.87 -10.47 -1.12
CA ALA A 284 8.71 -11.49 -1.75
C ALA A 284 7.88 -12.67 -2.30
N GLN A 285 6.88 -13.14 -1.55
CA GLN A 285 5.97 -14.19 -2.01
C GLN A 285 5.14 -13.74 -3.23
N SER A 286 4.60 -12.53 -3.19
CA SER A 286 3.85 -11.92 -4.29
C SER A 286 4.71 -11.75 -5.55
N MET A 287 5.97 -11.31 -5.40
CA MET A 287 6.93 -11.24 -6.50
C MET A 287 7.21 -12.62 -7.09
N LYS A 288 7.46 -13.63 -6.25
CA LYS A 288 7.72 -15.00 -6.71
C LYS A 288 6.56 -15.52 -7.55
N LEU A 289 5.34 -15.47 -7.02
CA LEU A 289 4.13 -15.92 -7.71
C LEU A 289 3.89 -15.16 -9.03
N SER A 290 4.17 -13.84 -9.04
CA SER A 290 4.05 -13.04 -10.26
C SER A 290 5.10 -13.43 -11.30
N ASN A 291 6.35 -13.65 -10.87
CA ASN A 291 7.47 -13.99 -11.74
C ASN A 291 7.37 -15.39 -12.34
N ASP A 292 6.69 -16.32 -11.65
CA ASP A 292 6.37 -17.65 -12.19
C ASP A 292 5.48 -17.57 -13.45
N LEU A 293 4.74 -16.46 -13.61
CA LEU A 293 3.87 -16.20 -14.76
C LEU A 293 4.49 -15.24 -15.78
N LEU A 294 5.62 -14.61 -15.47
CA LEU A 294 6.27 -13.61 -16.32
C LEU A 294 7.48 -14.20 -17.03
N PRO A 295 7.72 -13.82 -18.31
CA PRO A 295 8.95 -14.21 -18.98
C PRO A 295 10.16 -13.57 -18.25
N PRO A 296 11.35 -14.19 -18.28
CA PRO A 296 12.54 -13.69 -17.55
C PRO A 296 12.86 -12.22 -17.79
N VAL A 297 12.54 -11.72 -18.99
CA VAL A 297 12.79 -10.34 -19.41
C VAL A 297 11.88 -9.30 -18.74
N ASP A 298 10.74 -9.73 -18.21
CA ASP A 298 9.73 -8.87 -17.58
C ASP A 298 9.54 -9.19 -16.10
N GLN A 299 10.41 -10.03 -15.52
CA GLN A 299 10.36 -10.38 -14.11
C GLN A 299 10.59 -9.16 -13.22
N ILE A 300 9.87 -9.15 -12.12
CA ILE A 300 9.92 -8.15 -11.06
C ILE A 300 11.11 -8.47 -10.16
N MET A 301 12.08 -7.56 -10.11
CA MET A 301 13.30 -7.72 -9.31
C MET A 301 13.11 -7.22 -7.89
N HIS A 302 12.35 -6.13 -7.72
CA HIS A 302 11.97 -5.57 -6.42
C HIS A 302 10.85 -4.54 -6.60
N PHE A 303 10.01 -4.34 -5.58
CA PHE A 303 9.12 -3.18 -5.48
C PHE A 303 8.91 -2.79 -4.03
N GLY A 304 8.44 -1.56 -3.81
CA GLY A 304 8.07 -1.08 -2.49
C GLY A 304 7.80 0.41 -2.47
N TRP A 305 7.38 0.89 -1.29
CA TRP A 305 7.21 2.31 -1.04
C TRP A 305 8.54 3.02 -0.90
N VAL A 306 8.63 4.21 -1.49
CA VAL A 306 9.70 5.19 -1.31
C VAL A 306 9.04 6.55 -1.03
N GLU A 307 9.72 7.42 -0.29
CA GLU A 307 9.30 8.82 -0.16
C GLU A 307 10.10 9.65 -1.16
N GLU A 308 9.42 10.43 -1.99
CA GLU A 308 10.00 11.32 -2.97
C GLU A 308 9.98 12.76 -2.46
N ARG A 309 11.10 13.45 -2.55
CA ARG A 309 11.19 14.88 -2.27
C ARG A 309 10.74 15.69 -3.47
N LEU A 310 9.74 16.55 -3.27
CA LEU A 310 9.23 17.48 -4.25
C LEU A 310 10.05 18.77 -4.25
N ALA A 311 10.31 19.31 -5.45
CA ALA A 311 10.89 20.64 -5.63
C ALA A 311 9.84 21.74 -5.37
N SER A 312 9.32 21.84 -4.13
CA SER A 312 8.36 22.87 -3.76
C SER A 312 9.02 24.05 -3.03
N ASN A 313 8.60 25.27 -3.37
CA ASN A 313 8.93 26.50 -2.64
C ASN A 313 8.14 26.65 -1.32
N SER A 314 7.20 25.75 -1.03
CA SER A 314 6.44 25.74 0.22
C SER A 314 7.09 24.81 1.24
N HIS A 315 7.40 25.30 2.44
CA HIS A 315 7.94 24.52 3.56
C HIS A 315 6.97 23.45 4.13
N HIS A 316 5.80 23.27 3.52
CA HIS A 316 4.79 22.28 3.94
C HIS A 316 4.62 21.26 2.81
N ASN A 317 4.69 19.97 3.16
CA ASN A 317 4.56 18.83 2.23
C ASN A 317 5.66 18.73 1.16
N ILE A 318 6.91 18.64 1.62
CA ILE A 318 8.09 18.43 0.76
C ILE A 318 8.28 16.97 0.36
N TRP A 319 7.68 16.02 1.08
CA TRP A 319 7.81 14.59 0.82
C TRP A 319 6.47 13.99 0.40
N LYS A 320 6.49 13.11 -0.61
CA LYS A 320 5.31 12.39 -1.09
C LYS A 320 5.61 10.89 -1.25
N PRO A 321 4.75 10.00 -0.76
CA PRO A 321 4.93 8.57 -0.99
C PRO A 321 4.72 8.23 -2.45
N LYS A 322 5.62 7.40 -2.99
CA LYS A 322 5.54 6.79 -4.32
C LYS A 322 5.79 5.30 -4.19
N PHE A 323 5.20 4.53 -5.09
CA PHE A 323 5.51 3.11 -5.19
C PHE A 323 6.48 2.91 -6.34
N LEU A 324 7.69 2.42 -6.04
CA LEU A 324 8.73 2.14 -7.01
C LEU A 324 8.73 0.65 -7.32
N ALA A 325 8.97 0.27 -8.57
CA ALA A 325 9.18 -1.11 -8.97
C ALA A 325 10.31 -1.21 -10.00
N ILE A 326 11.17 -2.22 -9.83
CA ILE A 326 12.17 -2.62 -10.81
C ILE A 326 11.64 -3.87 -11.51
N ARG A 327 11.31 -3.74 -12.80
CA ARG A 327 10.74 -4.82 -13.61
C ARG A 327 11.49 -4.93 -14.92
N GLY A 328 12.10 -6.08 -15.17
CA GLY A 328 12.92 -6.28 -16.35
C GLY A 328 14.04 -5.24 -16.47
N ALA A 329 14.03 -4.51 -17.58
CA ALA A 329 14.99 -3.44 -17.87
C ALA A 329 14.57 -2.05 -17.35
N ASP A 330 13.45 -1.96 -16.63
CA ASP A 330 12.76 -0.70 -16.36
C ASP A 330 12.63 -0.41 -14.87
N ALA A 331 12.82 0.85 -14.51
CA ALA A 331 12.38 1.42 -13.23
C ALA A 331 11.04 2.13 -13.46
N LEU A 332 10.03 1.73 -12.70
CA LEU A 332 8.64 2.20 -12.82
C LEU A 332 8.23 2.90 -11.53
N ILE A 333 7.67 4.11 -11.64
CA ILE A 333 7.15 4.88 -10.50
C ILE A 333 5.63 4.95 -10.62
N PHE A 334 4.93 4.67 -9.53
CA PHE A 334 3.48 4.72 -9.42
C PHE A 334 3.07 5.61 -8.23
N GLU A 335 1.86 6.17 -8.31
CA GLU A 335 1.25 6.86 -7.17
C GLU A 335 0.68 5.88 -6.14
N SER A 336 0.25 4.69 -6.58
CA SER A 336 -0.25 3.60 -5.73
C SER A 336 0.26 2.25 -6.23
N PRO A 337 0.29 1.20 -5.38
CA PRO A 337 0.85 -0.09 -5.78
C PRO A 337 0.05 -0.74 -6.91
N PRO A 338 0.68 -1.35 -7.92
CA PRO A 338 -0.01 -2.03 -9.00
C PRO A 338 -0.55 -3.39 -8.51
N VAL A 339 -1.84 -3.42 -8.14
CA VAL A 339 -2.49 -4.62 -7.59
C VAL A 339 -2.90 -5.61 -8.69
N ASN A 340 -3.31 -5.10 -9.85
CA ASN A 340 -3.74 -5.90 -10.98
C ASN A 340 -2.73 -5.85 -12.13
N PRO A 341 -2.70 -6.86 -13.02
CA PRO A 341 -1.83 -6.84 -14.21
C PRO A 341 -1.97 -5.58 -15.07
N ARG A 342 -3.18 -5.00 -15.14
CA ARG A 342 -3.46 -3.76 -15.89
C ARG A 342 -2.88 -2.51 -15.25
N ASP A 343 -2.56 -2.54 -13.96
CA ASP A 343 -2.05 -1.37 -13.25
C ASP A 343 -0.57 -1.13 -13.60
N TRP A 344 0.15 -2.18 -14.00
CA TRP A 344 1.57 -2.10 -14.39
C TRP A 344 1.85 -1.21 -15.60
N ILE A 345 0.87 -1.00 -16.48
CA ILE A 345 0.99 -0.08 -17.63
C ILE A 345 0.58 1.36 -17.29
N ARG A 346 0.05 1.60 -16.09
CA ARG A 346 -0.41 2.91 -15.61
C ARG A 346 0.64 3.63 -14.74
N CYS A 347 1.90 3.24 -14.83
CA CYS A 347 2.98 3.93 -14.13
C CYS A 347 3.02 5.42 -14.53
N GLU A 348 3.32 6.28 -13.57
CA GLU A 348 3.49 7.73 -13.79
C GLU A 348 4.76 8.03 -14.58
N ARG A 349 5.82 7.25 -14.33
CA ARG A 349 7.11 7.35 -15.02
C ARG A 349 7.69 5.95 -15.26
N SER A 350 8.41 5.80 -16.36
CA SER A 350 9.12 4.59 -16.75
C SER A 350 10.48 4.97 -17.33
N TYR A 351 11.55 4.38 -16.78
CA TYR A 351 12.92 4.67 -17.20
C TYR A 351 13.67 3.40 -17.56
N LYS A 352 14.40 3.46 -18.67
CA LYS A 352 15.33 2.39 -19.05
C LYS A 352 16.55 2.43 -18.14
N LEU A 353 16.83 1.34 -17.44
CA LEU A 353 17.93 1.27 -16.48
C LEU A 353 19.31 1.46 -17.12
N PHE A 354 19.48 1.07 -18.38
CA PHE A 354 20.73 1.32 -19.11
C PHE A 354 20.94 2.80 -19.48
N GLU A 355 19.98 3.70 -19.20
CA GLU A 355 20.10 5.16 -19.36
C GLU A 355 19.72 5.90 -18.06
N THR A 356 19.73 5.19 -16.92
CA THR A 356 19.35 5.73 -15.62
C THR A 356 20.47 5.50 -14.63
N VAL A 357 20.83 6.53 -13.86
CA VAL A 357 21.80 6.43 -12.77
C VAL A 357 21.05 6.36 -11.45
N SER A 358 21.47 5.42 -10.59
CA SER A 358 21.06 5.39 -9.20
C SER A 358 22.27 5.57 -8.29
N ARG A 359 22.15 6.46 -7.30
CA ARG A 359 23.26 6.81 -6.42
C ARG A 359 22.78 7.05 -5.00
N ILE A 360 23.41 6.41 -4.03
CA ILE A 360 23.15 6.69 -2.62
C ILE A 360 23.82 8.01 -2.22
N PHE A 361 23.10 8.83 -1.45
CA PHE A 361 23.65 10.05 -0.87
C PHE A 361 24.43 9.75 0.42
N LYS A 362 25.56 10.43 0.59
CA LYS A 362 26.25 10.52 1.89
C LYS A 362 25.51 11.48 2.79
N ASP A 363 25.74 11.38 4.09
CA ASP A 363 25.09 12.23 5.10
C ASP A 363 25.36 13.74 4.84
N SER A 364 26.54 14.08 4.31
CA SER A 364 26.90 15.46 3.92
C SER A 364 26.17 16.00 2.69
N GLU A 365 25.52 15.14 1.91
CA GLU A 365 24.80 15.49 0.68
C GLU A 365 23.28 15.55 0.90
N LEU A 366 22.81 15.24 2.11
CA LEU A 366 21.39 15.26 2.42
C LEU A 366 20.84 16.68 2.38
N GLN A 367 19.65 16.85 1.81
CA GLN A 367 18.98 18.15 1.74
C GLN A 367 18.18 18.51 3.00
N ASP A 368 17.93 17.54 3.88
CA ASP A 368 17.22 17.68 5.14
C ASP A 368 17.54 16.53 6.10
N ASP A 369 16.81 16.42 7.22
CA ASP A 369 17.05 15.42 8.27
C ASP A 369 16.64 14.00 7.86
N ARG A 370 16.12 13.80 6.64
CA ARG A 370 15.67 12.48 6.19
C ARG A 370 16.87 11.65 5.74
N ALA A 371 17.13 10.58 6.46
CA ALA A 371 18.21 9.65 6.16
C ALA A 371 17.87 8.71 4.99
N HIS A 372 18.85 7.87 4.64
CA HIS A 372 18.70 6.77 3.67
C HIS A 372 18.24 7.24 2.28
N CYS A 373 18.70 8.42 1.87
CA CYS A 373 18.34 9.00 0.60
C CYS A 373 19.18 8.43 -0.56
N PHE A 374 18.57 8.35 -1.73
CA PHE A 374 19.22 8.01 -2.97
C PHE A 374 18.59 8.77 -4.15
N LEU A 375 19.40 8.94 -5.18
CA LEU A 375 19.04 9.54 -6.45
C LEU A 375 18.58 8.45 -7.42
N LEU A 376 17.55 8.75 -8.20
CA LEU A 376 17.24 8.06 -9.45
C LEU A 376 17.11 9.11 -10.55
N GLN A 377 18.09 9.16 -11.45
CA GLN A 377 18.19 10.19 -12.48
C GLN A 377 18.16 9.58 -13.88
N SER A 378 17.17 9.98 -14.66
CA SER A 378 16.99 9.58 -16.05
C SER A 378 17.89 10.40 -16.98
N GLY A 379 18.31 9.81 -18.10
CA GLY A 379 18.97 10.55 -19.17
C GLY A 379 18.07 11.58 -19.86
N ALA A 380 16.77 11.59 -19.57
CA ALA A 380 15.77 12.53 -20.10
C ALA A 380 15.47 13.74 -19.16
N GLU A 381 16.42 14.07 -18.27
CA GLU A 381 16.36 15.20 -17.32
C GLU A 381 15.47 15.01 -16.07
N ASP A 382 14.58 14.03 -16.05
CA ASP A 382 13.86 13.67 -14.84
C ASP A 382 14.83 13.19 -13.73
N CYS A 383 14.62 13.70 -12.52
CA CYS A 383 15.48 13.48 -11.38
C CYS A 383 14.62 13.28 -10.13
N HIS A 384 14.79 12.14 -9.47
CA HIS A 384 14.04 11.79 -8.27
C HIS A 384 14.98 11.70 -7.06
N TYR A 385 14.73 12.53 -6.05
CA TYR A 385 15.37 12.45 -4.75
C TYR A 385 14.49 11.60 -3.84
N LEU A 386 14.91 10.37 -3.58
CA LEU A 386 14.10 9.34 -2.93
C LEU A 386 14.68 8.97 -1.55
N SER A 387 13.84 8.48 -0.65
CA SER A 387 14.23 7.99 0.68
C SER A 387 13.42 6.75 1.06
N VAL A 388 14.00 5.89 1.89
CA VAL A 388 13.39 4.69 2.46
C VAL A 388 13.48 4.70 3.99
N GLU A 389 12.71 3.86 4.67
CA GLU A 389 12.53 3.97 6.12
C GLU A 389 13.76 3.48 6.92
N ASN A 390 14.57 2.59 6.34
CA ASN A 390 15.78 2.07 6.99
C ASN A 390 16.90 1.71 6.01
N ARG A 391 18.12 1.55 6.55
CA ARG A 391 19.32 1.22 5.78
C ARG A 391 19.24 -0.15 5.08
N SER A 392 18.53 -1.12 5.66
CA SER A 392 18.41 -2.46 5.06
C SER A 392 17.63 -2.41 3.75
N GLU A 393 16.52 -1.68 3.73
CA GLU A 393 15.76 -1.40 2.50
C GLU A 393 16.60 -0.69 1.44
N LEU A 394 17.39 0.31 1.84
CA LEU A 394 18.27 1.03 0.91
C LEU A 394 19.25 0.09 0.21
N ASN A 395 19.83 -0.86 0.96
CA ASN A 395 20.74 -1.85 0.40
C ASN A 395 20.02 -2.83 -0.55
N VAL A 396 18.78 -3.22 -0.23
CA VAL A 396 17.95 -4.06 -1.11
C VAL A 396 17.68 -3.32 -2.43
N TRP A 397 17.30 -2.05 -2.36
CA TRP A 397 17.10 -1.19 -3.54
C TRP A 397 18.35 -1.07 -4.40
N GLN A 398 19.50 -0.75 -3.80
CA GLN A 398 20.77 -0.65 -4.50
C GLN A 398 21.12 -1.96 -5.22
N SER A 399 20.94 -3.09 -4.52
CA SER A 399 21.21 -4.41 -5.08
C SER A 399 20.25 -4.76 -6.22
N ALA A 400 18.96 -4.45 -6.08
CA ALA A 400 17.96 -4.69 -7.11
C ALA A 400 18.23 -3.87 -8.38
N VAL A 401 18.54 -2.58 -8.24
CA VAL A 401 18.90 -1.71 -9.37
C VAL A 401 20.16 -2.20 -10.05
N LEU A 402 21.22 -2.54 -9.30
CA LEU A 402 22.46 -3.04 -9.90
C LEU A 402 22.24 -4.35 -10.68
N ARG A 403 21.50 -5.31 -10.11
CA ARG A 403 21.17 -6.57 -10.79
C ARG A 403 20.36 -6.33 -12.06
N ALA A 404 19.35 -5.46 -11.99
CA ALA A 404 18.51 -5.15 -13.13
C ALA A 404 19.26 -4.38 -14.23
N THR A 405 20.14 -3.44 -13.85
CA THR A 405 21.04 -2.76 -14.80
C THR A 405 21.97 -3.76 -15.48
N HIS A 406 22.59 -4.67 -14.73
CA HIS A 406 23.43 -5.72 -15.29
C HIS A 406 22.65 -6.62 -16.27
N ALA A 407 21.46 -7.09 -15.89
CA ALA A 407 20.61 -7.91 -16.76
C ALA A 407 20.19 -7.14 -18.03
N SER A 408 19.82 -5.87 -17.87
CA SER A 408 19.43 -4.97 -18.97
C SER A 408 20.57 -4.77 -19.97
N VAL A 409 21.77 -4.46 -19.50
CA VAL A 409 22.97 -4.30 -20.34
C VAL A 409 23.38 -5.62 -21.00
N SER A 410 23.38 -6.72 -20.24
CA SER A 410 23.72 -8.06 -20.75
C SER A 410 22.80 -8.46 -21.91
N LYS A 411 21.52 -8.12 -21.83
CA LYS A 411 20.54 -8.35 -22.89
C LYS A 411 20.68 -7.35 -24.05
N LEU A 412 20.95 -6.08 -23.75
CA LEU A 412 21.09 -5.03 -24.75
C LEU A 412 22.31 -5.28 -25.64
N CYS A 413 23.41 -5.77 -25.07
CA CYS A 413 24.73 -6.04 -25.65
C CYS A 413 25.43 -4.82 -26.25
N THR A 414 24.74 -4.04 -27.08
CA THR A 414 25.29 -2.88 -27.78
C THR A 414 24.31 -1.70 -27.78
N LYS A 415 24.85 -0.49 -27.74
CA LYS A 415 24.08 0.75 -27.85
C LYS A 415 24.88 1.80 -28.61
N THR A 416 24.29 2.36 -29.67
CA THR A 416 24.91 3.41 -30.48
C THR A 416 24.26 4.76 -30.23
N TYR A 417 25.09 5.78 -30.03
CA TYR A 417 24.72 7.18 -29.95
C TYR A 417 25.26 7.94 -31.16
N GLY A 418 24.43 8.78 -31.78
CA GLY A 418 24.87 9.71 -32.81
C GLY A 418 25.66 10.85 -32.18
N CYS A 419 26.86 11.12 -32.69
CA CYS A 419 27.75 12.16 -32.21
C CYS A 419 28.43 12.89 -33.38
N THR A 420 29.15 13.96 -33.06
CA THR A 420 30.06 14.65 -33.97
C THR A 420 31.48 14.49 -33.44
N TRP A 421 32.41 14.06 -34.30
CA TRP A 421 33.83 13.94 -33.99
C TRP A 421 34.64 14.54 -35.13
N ARG A 422 35.51 15.51 -34.83
CA ARG A 422 36.33 16.23 -35.83
C ARG A 422 35.50 16.74 -37.03
N LYS A 423 34.34 17.34 -36.74
CA LYS A 423 33.37 17.86 -37.73
C LYS A 423 32.73 16.78 -38.64
N ARG A 424 32.82 15.50 -38.27
CA ARG A 424 32.15 14.39 -38.96
C ARG A 424 31.02 13.83 -38.11
N VAL A 425 29.91 13.46 -38.75
CA VAL A 425 28.82 12.73 -38.09
C VAL A 425 29.25 11.28 -37.92
N VAL A 426 29.20 10.79 -36.69
CA VAL A 426 29.72 9.49 -36.28
C VAL A 426 28.72 8.77 -35.39
N GLY A 427 28.81 7.45 -35.35
CA GLY A 427 28.12 6.61 -34.37
C GLY A 427 29.10 6.10 -33.32
N LEU A 428 28.96 6.57 -32.07
CA LEU A 428 29.68 6.00 -30.93
C LEU A 428 28.89 4.82 -30.39
N THR A 429 29.44 3.62 -30.54
CA THR A 429 28.85 2.37 -30.06
C THR A 429 29.54 1.91 -28.79
N LEU A 430 28.75 1.71 -27.73
CA LEU A 430 29.13 0.95 -26.55
C LEU A 430 28.73 -0.50 -26.81
N ASP A 431 29.72 -1.39 -26.82
CA ASP A 431 29.54 -2.82 -27.02
C ASP A 431 30.10 -3.54 -25.80
N LEU A 432 29.31 -4.45 -25.24
CA LEU A 432 29.66 -5.09 -23.97
C LEU A 432 30.98 -5.85 -24.10
N ASP A 433 31.27 -6.51 -25.21
CA ASP A 433 32.47 -7.36 -25.33
C ASP A 433 33.68 -6.60 -25.85
N THR A 434 33.48 -5.69 -26.79
CA THR A 434 34.55 -5.01 -27.52
C THR A 434 34.84 -3.59 -27.00
N GLY A 435 33.95 -3.01 -26.19
CA GLY A 435 34.12 -1.69 -25.57
C GLY A 435 33.56 -0.55 -26.40
N PHE A 436 34.34 0.52 -26.57
CA PHE A 436 33.98 1.71 -27.33
C PHE A 436 34.39 1.55 -28.78
N THR A 437 33.46 1.72 -29.71
CA THR A 437 33.76 1.75 -31.15
C THR A 437 33.16 2.98 -31.80
N LEU A 438 33.96 3.71 -32.57
CA LEU A 438 33.48 4.85 -33.35
C LEU A 438 33.45 4.49 -34.83
N PHE A 439 32.30 4.71 -35.46
CA PHE A 439 32.10 4.51 -36.89
C PHE A 439 31.71 5.82 -37.57
N ASP A 440 32.13 6.00 -38.82
CA ASP A 440 31.57 7.02 -39.69
C ASP A 440 30.09 6.73 -39.98
N ALA A 441 29.22 7.73 -39.81
CA ALA A 441 27.78 7.51 -39.90
C ALA A 441 27.32 7.15 -41.33
N HIS A 442 28.03 7.63 -42.36
CA HIS A 442 27.64 7.51 -43.76
C HIS A 442 28.05 6.17 -44.38
N ASN A 443 29.32 5.80 -44.26
CA ASN A 443 29.86 4.60 -44.89
C ASN A 443 30.13 3.44 -43.91
N LYS A 444 29.82 3.63 -42.61
CA LYS A 444 30.06 2.66 -41.53
C LYS A 444 31.52 2.24 -41.37
N ALA A 445 32.47 3.03 -41.89
CA ALA A 445 33.88 2.75 -41.73
C ALA A 445 34.27 2.88 -40.25
N LEU A 446 35.03 1.90 -39.76
CA LEU A 446 35.63 1.93 -38.43
C LEU A 446 36.67 3.06 -38.35
N LEU A 447 36.48 3.99 -37.41
CA LEU A 447 37.42 5.09 -37.18
C LEU A 447 38.42 4.72 -36.07
N TRP A 448 37.92 4.21 -34.94
CA TRP A 448 38.75 3.68 -33.85
C TRP A 448 37.96 2.76 -32.94
N ARG A 449 38.67 1.96 -32.14
CA ARG A 449 38.11 1.06 -31.13
C ARG A 449 39.01 1.02 -29.89
N TYR A 450 38.40 1.08 -28.70
CA TYR A 450 39.07 0.91 -27.42
C TYR A 450 38.25 0.02 -26.49
N ARG A 451 38.92 -0.86 -25.73
CA ARG A 451 38.28 -1.66 -24.68
C ARG A 451 37.92 -0.79 -23.48
N PHE A 452 36.97 -1.24 -22.65
CA PHE A 452 36.64 -0.57 -21.38
C PHE A 452 37.87 -0.39 -20.47
N SER A 453 38.77 -1.38 -20.41
CA SER A 453 40.00 -1.32 -19.59
C SER A 453 41.02 -0.26 -20.04
N GLN A 454 40.89 0.22 -21.27
CA GLN A 454 41.75 1.26 -21.82
C GLN A 454 41.28 2.66 -21.44
N LEU A 455 40.03 2.85 -21.02
CA LEU A 455 39.53 4.15 -20.55
C LEU A 455 40.18 4.48 -19.19
N LYS A 456 40.90 5.59 -19.14
CA LYS A 456 41.58 6.08 -17.92
C LYS A 456 40.87 7.24 -17.27
N ASN A 457 40.26 8.10 -18.08
CA ASN A 457 39.52 9.24 -17.58
C ASN A 457 38.38 9.58 -18.53
N SER A 458 37.30 10.13 -17.97
CA SER A 458 36.17 10.67 -18.71
C SER A 458 35.75 11.98 -18.06
N SER A 459 35.56 13.02 -18.86
CA SER A 459 34.99 14.29 -18.41
C SER A 459 34.01 14.82 -19.43
N ASP A 460 33.12 15.70 -18.99
CA ASP A 460 32.14 16.33 -19.84
C ASP A 460 31.94 17.81 -19.45
N ASP A 461 31.30 18.57 -20.33
CA ASP A 461 30.99 19.99 -20.11
C ASP A 461 29.59 20.24 -19.51
N GLY A 462 28.88 19.18 -19.13
CA GLY A 462 27.50 19.23 -18.63
C GLY A 462 26.44 19.56 -19.70
N ASN A 463 26.85 19.77 -20.96
CA ASN A 463 25.98 20.22 -22.04
C ASN A 463 25.96 19.21 -23.20
N ALA A 464 27.02 19.16 -24.00
CA ALA A 464 27.06 18.35 -25.21
C ALA A 464 28.40 17.67 -25.46
N LYS A 465 29.49 18.07 -24.79
CA LYS A 465 30.81 17.54 -25.09
C LYS A 465 31.27 16.54 -24.05
N VAL A 466 31.86 15.44 -24.52
CA VAL A 466 32.52 14.43 -23.71
C VAL A 466 33.95 14.23 -24.18
N LYS A 467 34.88 14.17 -23.23
CA LYS A 467 36.29 13.87 -23.43
C LYS A 467 36.60 12.52 -22.81
N LEU A 468 37.04 11.58 -23.63
CA LEU A 468 37.41 10.23 -23.22
C LEU A 468 38.91 10.05 -23.42
N GLN A 469 39.61 9.75 -22.34
CA GLN A 469 41.06 9.53 -22.36
C GLN A 469 41.35 8.04 -22.31
N PHE A 470 41.96 7.52 -23.37
CA PHE A 470 42.30 6.11 -23.52
C PHE A 470 43.81 5.88 -23.48
N THR A 471 44.25 4.72 -23.00
CA THR A 471 45.62 4.26 -23.20
C THR A 471 45.71 3.43 -24.48
N ASN A 472 46.57 3.86 -25.40
CA ASN A 472 46.86 3.10 -26.61
C ASN A 472 47.63 1.82 -26.24
N ALA A 473 47.16 0.66 -26.71
CA ALA A 473 47.76 -0.63 -26.39
C ALA A 473 49.17 -0.83 -26.98
N ASN A 474 49.48 -0.17 -28.09
CA ASN A 474 50.74 -0.34 -28.81
C ASN A 474 51.82 0.62 -28.32
N SER A 475 51.47 1.87 -28.03
CA SER A 475 52.43 2.92 -27.64
C SER A 475 52.45 3.18 -26.13
N GLY A 476 51.44 2.74 -25.37
CA GLY A 476 51.27 3.10 -23.96
C GLY A 476 50.91 4.57 -23.72
N GLN A 477 50.81 5.38 -24.78
CA GLN A 477 50.49 6.80 -24.68
C GLN A 477 49.01 7.03 -24.42
N LEU A 478 48.70 8.18 -23.82
CA LEU A 478 47.33 8.62 -23.58
C LEU A 478 46.79 9.37 -24.79
N GLU A 479 45.65 8.93 -25.30
CA GLU A 479 44.93 9.52 -26.42
C GLU A 479 43.60 10.11 -25.93
N MET A 480 43.37 11.39 -26.24
CA MET A 480 42.12 12.07 -25.90
C MET A 480 41.18 12.11 -27.10
N GLN A 481 39.98 11.56 -26.93
CA GLN A 481 38.90 11.60 -27.90
C GLN A 481 37.81 12.54 -27.39
N GLU A 482 37.62 13.67 -28.07
CA GLU A 482 36.56 14.63 -27.78
C GLU A 482 35.41 14.45 -28.77
N LEU A 483 34.20 14.19 -28.27
CA LEU A 483 32.98 14.03 -29.05
C LEU A 483 31.93 15.03 -28.59
N GLU A 484 31.13 15.50 -29.54
CA GLU A 484 29.91 16.25 -29.24
C GLU A 484 28.71 15.32 -29.43
N CYS A 485 27.91 15.15 -28.39
CA CYS A 485 26.75 14.27 -28.34
C CYS A 485 25.51 15.07 -27.91
N PRO A 486 24.48 15.21 -28.78
CA PRO A 486 23.26 15.94 -28.42
C PRO A 486 22.48 15.27 -27.29
N ASN A 487 22.68 13.97 -27.06
CA ASN A 487 22.08 13.21 -25.97
C ASN A 487 23.14 12.85 -24.91
N LEU A 488 23.97 13.81 -24.50
CA LEU A 488 25.12 13.59 -23.62
C LEU A 488 24.75 12.84 -22.34
N ARG A 489 23.70 13.25 -21.61
CA ARG A 489 23.30 12.58 -20.36
C ARG A 489 22.96 11.10 -20.56
N LYS A 490 22.19 10.77 -21.60
CA LYS A 490 21.88 9.37 -21.95
C LYS A 490 23.14 8.57 -22.24
N LEU A 491 24.06 9.14 -23.02
CA LEU A 491 25.36 8.52 -23.29
C LEU A 491 26.14 8.26 -22.00
N LEU A 492 26.28 9.26 -21.12
CA LEU A 492 27.02 9.13 -19.86
C LEU A 492 26.40 8.09 -18.93
N HIS A 493 25.07 8.09 -18.79
CA HIS A 493 24.35 7.09 -17.99
C HIS A 493 24.51 5.68 -18.57
N CYS A 494 24.51 5.56 -19.90
CA CYS A 494 24.73 4.29 -20.58
C CYS A 494 26.16 3.79 -20.43
N MET A 495 27.15 4.67 -20.55
CA MET A 495 28.53 4.34 -20.22
C MET A 495 28.66 3.83 -18.78
N HIS A 496 28.01 4.52 -17.83
CA HIS A 496 27.99 4.09 -16.43
C HIS A 496 27.36 2.71 -16.26
N ALA A 497 26.21 2.45 -16.90
CA ALA A 497 25.54 1.16 -16.86
C ALA A 497 26.41 0.02 -17.42
N PHE A 498 27.08 0.23 -18.56
CA PHE A 498 27.96 -0.76 -19.16
C PHE A 498 29.19 -1.06 -18.28
N LEU A 499 29.82 -0.01 -17.73
CA LEU A 499 30.95 -0.16 -16.82
C LEU A 499 30.53 -0.85 -15.51
N ALA A 500 29.40 -0.46 -14.91
CA ALA A 500 28.86 -1.09 -13.72
C ALA A 500 28.52 -2.56 -13.96
N SER A 501 27.95 -2.90 -15.12
CA SER A 501 27.70 -4.29 -15.52
C SER A 501 28.99 -5.10 -15.63
N LYS A 502 30.06 -4.54 -16.23
CA LYS A 502 31.36 -5.23 -16.30
C LYS A 502 31.99 -5.45 -14.94
N LEU A 503 31.90 -4.47 -14.04
CA LEU A 503 32.39 -4.61 -12.67
C LEU A 503 31.59 -5.66 -11.89
N ALA A 504 30.27 -5.67 -12.05
CA ALA A 504 29.41 -6.66 -11.42
C ALA A 504 29.70 -8.09 -11.91
N ALA A 505 29.99 -8.27 -13.20
CA ALA A 505 30.32 -9.57 -13.78
C ALA A 505 31.63 -10.20 -13.25
N ILE A 506 32.52 -9.40 -12.64
CA ILE A 506 33.77 -9.88 -12.02
C ILE A 506 33.73 -9.87 -10.49
N ASP A 507 32.66 -9.36 -9.87
CA ASP A 507 32.49 -9.36 -8.42
C ASP A 507 31.93 -10.71 -7.93
N PRO A 508 32.70 -11.51 -7.18
CA PRO A 508 32.23 -12.79 -6.67
C PRO A 508 30.99 -12.69 -5.78
N LYS A 509 30.80 -11.57 -5.06
CA LYS A 509 29.63 -11.36 -4.20
C LYS A 509 28.37 -11.16 -5.05
N PHE A 510 28.48 -10.37 -6.11
CA PHE A 510 27.40 -10.15 -7.06
C PHE A 510 26.99 -11.44 -7.77
N LEU A 511 27.96 -12.22 -8.28
CA LEU A 511 27.71 -13.49 -8.95
C LEU A 511 26.96 -14.48 -8.06
N ARG A 512 27.38 -14.64 -6.79
CA ARG A 512 26.70 -15.49 -5.80
C ARG A 512 25.27 -15.06 -5.52
N SER A 513 25.00 -13.76 -5.51
CA SER A 513 23.65 -13.21 -5.29
C SER A 513 22.71 -13.40 -6.49
N THR A 514 23.27 -13.62 -7.68
CA THR A 514 22.50 -13.83 -8.92
C THR A 514 22.13 -15.32 -9.09
N THR A 515 22.95 -16.23 -8.55
CA THR A 515 22.69 -17.69 -8.51
C THR A 515 21.69 -18.15 -7.44
N GLN A 516 21.16 -17.24 -6.60
CA GLN A 516 20.13 -17.56 -5.60
C GLN A 516 18.67 -17.35 -6.09
N LEU A 517 18.44 -17.33 -7.40
CA LEU A 517 17.12 -17.70 -7.95
C LEU A 517 17.00 -19.22 -7.87
N PRO A 518 15.88 -19.79 -7.38
CA PRO A 518 15.76 -21.22 -7.16
C PRO A 518 15.68 -21.94 -8.51
N CYS A 519 16.81 -22.44 -8.99
CA CYS A 519 16.82 -23.58 -9.88
C CYS A 519 16.91 -24.83 -8.99
N ASP A 520 15.85 -25.62 -9.05
CA ASP A 520 15.77 -27.06 -8.77
C ASP A 520 16.37 -27.58 -7.45
N SER A 521 15.49 -27.73 -6.47
CA SER A 521 15.45 -28.86 -5.52
C SER A 521 14.03 -29.01 -4.98
#